data_AF-A0A5C4Y3V1-F1
#
_entry.id   AF-A0A5C4Y3V1-F1
#
_cell.length_a   1.000
_cell.length_b   1.000
_cell.length_c   1.000
_cell.angle_alpha   90.00
_cell.angle_beta   90.00
_cell.angle_gamma   90.00
#
_symmetry.space_group_name_H-M   'P 1'
#
loop_
_entity.id
_entity.type
_entity.pdbx_description
1 polymer ?
#
loop_
_entity_poly.entity_id
_entity_poly.type
_entity_poly.pdbx_seq_one_letter_code
_entity_poly.pdbx_strand_id
1 'polypeptide(L)'
;MKFWGVPVMVWGLLCVLMALVWLWIWPADRVSPGEGWRFIVLRWFHALTWLLLALAAFSAALRVAGGALVRPLAFAALLAYLVFLAVFVSSG
;
A
#
# COMPACT_ATOMS: atom_id res chain seq x y z
N MET A 1 -2.03 -14.62 -15.56
CA MET A 1 -1.32 -13.36 -15.92
C MET A 1 0.06 -13.35 -15.29
N LYS A 2 1.08 -12.85 -16.01
CA LYS A 2 2.46 -12.68 -15.52
C LYS A 2 2.85 -11.21 -15.59
N PHE A 3 3.58 -10.74 -14.59
CA PHE A 3 4.24 -9.43 -14.58
C PHE A 3 5.74 -9.69 -14.42
N TRP A 4 6.53 -9.23 -15.39
CA TRP A 4 7.98 -9.50 -15.49
C TRP A 4 8.34 -11.00 -15.37
N GLY A 5 7.59 -11.85 -16.06
CA GLY A 5 7.80 -13.30 -16.05
C GLY A 5 7.28 -14.02 -14.79
N VAL A 6 6.99 -13.30 -13.71
CA VAL A 6 6.51 -13.85 -12.44
C VAL A 6 4.97 -13.77 -12.38
N PRO A 7 4.26 -14.79 -11.86
CA PRO A 7 2.81 -14.74 -11.71
C PRO A 7 2.35 -13.53 -10.85
N VAL A 8 1.31 -12.82 -11.30
CA VAL A 8 0.78 -11.62 -10.58
C VAL A 8 0.38 -11.95 -9.13
N MET A 9 -0.02 -13.18 -8.86
CA MET A 9 -0.35 -13.65 -7.52
C MET A 9 0.85 -13.62 -6.56
N VAL A 10 2.07 -13.90 -7.04
CA VAL A 10 3.29 -13.81 -6.24
C VAL A 10 3.57 -12.37 -5.86
N TRP A 11 3.38 -11.43 -6.80
CA TRP A 11 3.48 -9.99 -6.51
C TRP A 11 2.45 -9.54 -5.46
N GLY A 12 1.22 -10.07 -5.52
CA GLY A 12 0.21 -9.82 -4.49
C GLY A 12 0.65 -10.29 -3.10
N LEU A 13 1.23 -11.49 -3.00
CA LEU A 13 1.77 -12.01 -1.73
C LEU A 13 2.92 -11.16 -1.20
N LEU A 14 3.84 -10.73 -2.07
CA LEU A 14 4.92 -9.81 -1.69
C LEU A 14 4.35 -8.49 -1.14
N CYS A 15 3.31 -7.95 -1.77
CA CYS A 15 2.65 -6.73 -1.28
C CYS A 15 2.01 -6.95 0.11
N VAL A 16 1.39 -8.11 0.37
CA VAL A 16 0.89 -8.44 1.71
C VAL A 16 2.04 -8.47 2.73
N LEU A 17 3.15 -9.12 2.41
CA LEU A 17 4.32 -9.17 3.30
C LEU A 17 4.84 -7.76 3.61
N MET A 18 4.93 -6.89 2.61
CA MET A 18 5.34 -5.50 2.81
C MET A 18 4.36 -4.72 3.71
N ALA A 19 3.05 -4.92 3.53
CA ALA A 19 2.05 -4.29 4.39
C ALA A 19 2.22 -4.71 5.86
N LEU A 20 2.44 -6.01 6.11
CA LEU A 20 2.68 -6.56 7.44
C LEU A 20 3.97 -6.05 8.07
N VAL A 21 5.06 -6.00 7.30
CA VAL A 21 6.33 -5.42 7.73
C VAL A 21 6.13 -3.97 8.18
N TRP A 22 5.43 -3.15 7.39
CA TRP A 22 5.20 -1.76 7.76
C TRP A 22 4.26 -1.60 8.95
N LEU A 23 3.28 -2.51 9.09
CA LEU A 23 2.36 -2.54 10.22
C LEU A 23 3.09 -2.79 11.54
N TRP A 24 4.08 -3.68 11.59
CA TRP A 24 4.74 -4.05 12.84
C TRP A 24 6.13 -3.44 13.07
N ILE A 25 6.91 -3.21 12.02
CA ILE A 25 8.31 -2.78 12.14
C ILE A 25 8.44 -1.25 12.11
N TRP A 26 7.56 -0.54 11.39
CA TRP A 26 7.73 0.90 11.25
C TRP A 26 7.50 1.64 12.58
N PRO A 27 8.52 2.33 13.11
CA PRO A 27 8.49 2.93 14.45
C PRO A 27 7.49 4.09 14.53
N ALA A 28 6.54 4.00 15.45
CA ALA A 28 5.64 5.10 15.78
C ALA A 28 6.36 6.26 16.49
N ASP A 29 7.50 5.96 17.10
CA ASP A 29 8.39 6.84 17.86
C ASP A 29 9.24 7.77 16.99
N ARG A 30 9.34 7.51 15.68
CA ARG A 30 10.01 8.44 14.74
C ARG A 30 9.16 9.63 14.30
N VAL A 31 7.89 9.66 14.69
CA VAL A 31 6.97 10.76 14.41
C VAL A 31 6.55 11.33 15.75
N SER A 32 6.74 12.63 15.96
CA SER A 32 6.40 13.25 17.25
C SER A 32 4.90 13.04 17.54
N PRO A 33 4.51 12.54 18.73
CA PRO A 33 3.10 12.38 19.10
C PRO A 33 2.26 13.67 19.02
N GLY A 34 2.88 14.83 18.82
CA GLY A 34 2.21 16.12 18.58
C GLY A 34 1.73 16.37 17.14
N GLU A 35 2.02 15.49 16.18
CA GLU A 35 1.77 15.72 14.75
C GLU A 35 0.33 15.40 14.26
N GLY A 36 -0.57 14.96 15.16
CA GLY A 36 -2.00 14.82 14.89
C GLY A 36 -2.31 13.95 13.66
N TRP A 37 -2.95 14.53 12.64
CA TRP A 37 -3.33 13.81 11.41
C TRP A 37 -2.13 13.28 10.61
N ARG A 38 -0.96 13.94 10.70
CA ARG A 38 0.26 13.51 10.00
C ARG A 38 0.78 12.19 10.55
N PHE A 39 0.65 11.96 11.86
CA PHE A 39 0.97 10.66 12.48
C PHE A 39 0.18 9.53 11.84
N ILE A 40 -1.12 9.73 11.62
CA ILE A 40 -1.98 8.71 10.99
C ILE A 40 -1.49 8.42 9.57
N VAL A 41 -1.20 9.45 8.79
CA VAL A 41 -0.69 9.26 7.42
C VAL A 41 0.63 8.50 7.42
N LEU A 42 1.61 8.93 8.21
CA LEU A 42 2.94 8.32 8.25
C LEU A 42 2.93 6.88 8.79
N ARG A 43 2.03 6.58 9.73
CA ARG A 43 1.92 5.24 10.33
C ARG A 43 1.19 4.24 9.43
N TRP A 44 0.16 4.67 8.70
CA TRP A 44 -0.80 3.76 8.07
C TRP A 44 -0.80 3.81 6.54
N PHE A 45 -0.56 4.96 5.91
CA PHE A 45 -0.81 5.09 4.46
C PHE A 45 0.15 4.26 3.61
N HIS A 46 1.40 4.07 4.06
CA HIS A 46 2.35 3.20 3.34
C HIS A 46 1.92 1.73 3.39
N ALA A 47 1.50 1.24 4.56
CA ALA A 47 0.94 -0.11 4.71
C ALA A 47 -0.35 -0.27 3.87
N LEU A 48 -1.19 0.77 3.85
CA LEU A 48 -2.41 0.82 3.04
C LEU A 48 -2.09 0.75 1.53
N THR A 49 -1.07 1.45 1.04
CA THR A 49 -0.60 1.34 -0.34
C THR A 49 -0.29 -0.12 -0.70
N TRP A 50 0.51 -0.80 0.12
CA TRP A 50 0.86 -2.20 -0.10
C TRP A 50 -0.36 -3.11 -0.09
N LEU A 51 -1.30 -2.90 0.85
CA LEU A 51 -2.53 -3.66 0.90
C LEU A 51 -3.41 -3.45 -0.36
N LEU A 52 -3.57 -2.22 -0.82
CA LEU A 52 -4.35 -1.90 -2.02
C LEU A 52 -3.71 -2.50 -3.28
N LEU A 53 -2.38 -2.49 -3.39
CA LEU A 53 -1.66 -3.18 -4.48
C LEU A 53 -1.86 -4.70 -4.43
N ALA A 54 -1.84 -5.30 -3.24
CA ALA A 54 -2.14 -6.73 -3.07
C ALA A 54 -3.56 -7.06 -3.56
N LEU A 55 -4.54 -6.26 -3.16
CA LEU A 55 -5.94 -6.43 -3.60
C LEU A 55 -6.09 -6.25 -5.11
N ALA A 56 -5.38 -5.30 -5.73
CA ALA A 56 -5.38 -5.11 -7.18
C ALA A 56 -4.77 -6.34 -7.89
N ALA A 57 -3.65 -6.85 -7.39
CA ALA A 57 -2.98 -8.03 -7.94
C ALA A 57 -3.84 -9.30 -7.83
N PHE A 58 -4.46 -9.55 -6.68
CA PHE A 58 -5.37 -10.69 -6.51
C PHE A 58 -6.64 -10.53 -7.33
N SER A 59 -7.20 -9.32 -7.43
CA SER A 59 -8.34 -9.03 -8.30
C SER A 59 -8.02 -9.32 -9.77
N ALA A 60 -6.79 -8.99 -10.21
CA ALA A 60 -6.32 -9.30 -11.57
C ALA A 60 -6.09 -10.81 -11.79
N ALA A 61 -5.52 -11.50 -10.80
CA ALA A 61 -5.21 -12.92 -10.89
C ALA A 61 -6.46 -13.81 -10.84
N LEU A 62 -7.40 -13.50 -9.94
CA LEU A 62 -8.61 -14.29 -9.67
C LEU A 62 -9.83 -13.80 -10.47
N ARG A 63 -9.68 -12.70 -11.23
CA ARG A 63 -10.77 -12.05 -12.00
C ARG A 63 -11.98 -11.68 -11.13
N VAL A 64 -11.73 -11.25 -9.88
CA VAL A 64 -12.77 -10.77 -8.96
C VAL A 64 -13.56 -9.64 -9.63
N ALA A 65 -14.90 -9.72 -9.59
CA ALA A 65 -15.79 -8.78 -10.26
C ALA A 65 -15.41 -8.54 -11.75
N GLY A 66 -14.96 -9.58 -12.45
CA GLY A 66 -14.52 -9.49 -13.84
C GLY A 66 -13.26 -8.66 -14.07
N GLY A 67 -12.54 -8.27 -13.00
CA GLY A 67 -11.38 -7.37 -13.06
C GLY A 67 -11.72 -5.88 -12.97
N ALA A 68 -12.99 -5.51 -12.76
CA ALA A 68 -13.42 -4.12 -12.65
C ALA A 68 -12.73 -3.35 -11.52
N LEU A 69 -12.31 -4.05 -10.46
CA LEU A 69 -11.67 -3.46 -9.28
C LEU A 69 -10.17 -3.20 -9.45
N VAL A 70 -9.52 -3.77 -10.47
CA VAL A 70 -8.06 -3.69 -10.63
C VAL A 70 -7.58 -2.23 -10.76
N ARG A 71 -8.22 -1.45 -11.65
CA ARG A 71 -7.86 -0.04 -11.87
C ARG A 71 -8.18 0.84 -10.66
N PRO A 72 -9.40 0.82 -10.09
CA PRO A 72 -9.71 1.60 -8.89
C PRO A 72 -8.75 1.33 -7.73
N LEU A 73 -8.43 0.06 -7.46
CA LEU A 73 -7.51 -0.31 -6.38
C LEU A 73 -6.08 0.19 -6.65
N ALA A 74 -5.60 0.07 -7.88
CA ALA A 74 -4.28 0.59 -8.27
C ALA A 74 -4.20 2.13 -8.15
N PHE A 75 -5.23 2.85 -8.58
CA PHE A 75 -5.31 4.31 -8.42
C PHE A 75 -5.40 4.73 -6.95
N ALA A 76 -6.20 4.02 -6.15
CA ALA A 76 -6.28 4.27 -4.71
C ALA A 76 -4.92 4.04 -4.02
N ALA A 77 -4.19 3.00 -4.41
CA ALA A 77 -2.84 2.73 -3.90
C ALA A 77 -1.87 3.88 -4.22
N LEU A 78 -1.91 4.39 -5.46
CA LEU A 78 -1.12 5.54 -5.89
C LEU A 78 -1.47 6.78 -5.06
N LEU A 79 -2.76 7.09 -4.89
CA LEU A 79 -3.18 8.25 -4.11
C LEU A 79 -2.73 8.13 -2.64
N ALA A 80 -2.91 6.98 -2.02
CA ALA A 80 -2.43 6.72 -0.65
C ALA A 80 -0.91 6.91 -0.55
N TYR A 81 -0.16 6.45 -1.55
CA TYR A 81 1.30 6.60 -1.57
C TYR A 81 1.73 8.06 -1.73
N LEU A 82 1.08 8.81 -2.61
CA LEU A 82 1.38 10.24 -2.82
C LEU A 82 1.08 11.05 -1.56
N VAL A 83 -0.03 10.78 -0.87
CA VAL A 83 -0.35 11.42 0.41
C VAL A 83 0.70 11.07 1.47
N PHE A 84 1.08 9.79 1.59
CA PHE A 84 2.17 9.36 2.46
C PHE A 84 3.47 10.13 2.16
N LEU A 85 3.88 10.16 0.88
CA LEU A 85 5.14 10.77 0.45
C LEU A 85 5.15 12.28 0.72
N ALA A 86 4.05 12.98 0.42
CA ALA A 86 3.94 14.42 0.68
C ALA A 86 4.07 14.76 2.17
N VAL A 87 3.45 13.97 3.05
CA VAL A 87 3.60 14.16 4.51
C VAL A 87 5.01 13.77 4.96
N PHE A 88 5.56 12.66 4.46
CA PHE A 88 6.90 12.19 4.83
C PHE A 88 7.99 13.22 4.49
N VAL A 89 7.93 13.80 3.30
CA VAL A 89 8.90 14.82 2.85
C VAL A 89 8.71 16.15 3.58
N SER A 90 7.50 16.48 4.05
CA SER A 90 7.24 17.73 4.79
C SER A 90 7.43 17.65 6.31
N SER A 91 7.64 16.44 6.85
CA SER A 91 7.96 16.19 8.26
C SER A 91 9.45 15.86 8.50
N GLY A 92 10.28 15.77 7.45
CA GLY A 92 11.73 15.58 7.53
C GLY A 92 12.51 16.88 7.37
#